data_AF-A0A1M5BYV4-F1
#
_entry.id   AF-A0A1M5BYV4-F1
#
_cell.length_a   1.000
_cell.length_b   1.000
_cell.length_c   1.000
_cell.angle_alpha   90.00
_cell.angle_beta   90.00
_cell.angle_gamma   90.00
#
_symmetry.space_group_name_H-M   'P 1'
#
loop_
_entity.id
_entity.type
_entity.pdbx_description
1 polymer ?
#
loop_
_entity_poly.entity_id
_entity_poly.type
_entity_poly.pdbx_seq_one_letter_code
_entity_poly.pdbx_strand_id
1 'polypeptide(L)'
;MKKHTEIESIIELDETEDQRTLGQRIADKVADFGGSWTFIISFFCFLLLWIAANVFWFQNQGFDPYPFILLNLILSCIAALQAPIIMMSQNRQEEKDRERAKKDFIINLKAEHEIRELHQKMDHILKHQHEELMALQRQQIDLLQQLTQYKNEN
;
A
#
# COMPACT_ATOMS: atom_id res chain seq x y z
N MET A 1 18.32 16.77 5.98
CA MET A 1 17.87 16.29 7.30
C MET A 1 16.42 16.70 7.62
N LYS A 2 16.00 17.97 7.44
CA LYS A 2 14.60 18.41 7.68
C LYS A 2 13.50 17.70 6.86
N LYS A 3 13.80 17.24 5.62
CA LYS A 3 12.80 16.61 4.73
C LYS A 3 12.42 15.17 5.14
N HIS A 4 13.27 14.50 5.91
CA HIS A 4 12.96 13.16 6.44
C HIS A 4 11.90 13.23 7.54
N THR A 5 11.90 14.32 8.32
CA THR A 5 10.99 14.62 9.44
C THR A 5 9.58 15.01 8.97
N GLU A 6 9.44 15.69 7.82
CA GLU A 6 8.12 16.01 7.26
C GLU A 6 7.38 14.75 6.77
N ILE A 7 8.10 13.81 6.15
CA ILE A 7 7.51 12.55 5.66
C ILE A 7 7.07 11.67 6.85
N GLU A 8 7.86 11.62 7.93
CA GLU A 8 7.46 10.94 9.17
C GLU A 8 6.21 11.57 9.79
N SER A 9 6.11 12.90 9.80
CA SER A 9 4.95 13.60 10.37
C SER A 9 3.63 13.39 9.61
N ILE A 10 3.68 13.23 8.28
CA ILE A 10 2.48 12.95 7.47
C ILE A 10 2.00 11.51 7.68
N ILE A 11 2.93 10.58 7.93
CA ILE A 11 2.62 9.18 8.27
C ILE A 11 2.04 9.10 9.70
N GLU A 12 2.54 9.90 10.64
CA GLU A 12 2.03 9.95 12.03
C GLU A 12 0.62 10.54 12.15
N LEU A 13 0.21 11.44 11.25
CA LEU A 13 -1.12 12.06 11.30
C LEU A 13 -2.28 11.09 10.97
N ASP A 14 -2.01 9.96 10.31
CA ASP A 14 -3.00 8.92 10.00
C ASP A 14 -3.17 7.89 11.15
N GLU A 15 -2.22 7.83 12.09
CA GLU A 15 -2.25 6.86 13.21
C GLU A 15 -2.96 7.37 14.47
N THR A 16 -3.35 8.66 14.54
CA THR A 16 -3.78 9.29 15.81
C THR A 16 -5.28 9.48 16.03
N GLU A 17 -6.15 9.15 15.08
CA GLU A 17 -7.60 9.05 15.35
C GLU A 17 -8.03 7.58 15.57
N ASP A 18 -7.64 7.01 16.70
CA ASP A 18 -8.17 5.74 17.22
C ASP A 18 -9.60 5.93 17.75
N GLN A 19 -10.52 6.38 16.89
CA GLN A 19 -11.97 6.31 17.13
C GLN A 19 -12.51 4.92 16.77
N ARG A 20 -11.72 3.86 16.98
CA ARG A 20 -12.20 2.50 16.75
C ARG A 20 -13.24 2.14 17.79
N THR A 21 -14.46 1.87 17.32
CA THR A 21 -15.54 1.36 18.16
C THR A 21 -15.13 0.03 18.80
N LEU A 22 -15.71 -0.31 19.96
CA LEU A 22 -15.45 -1.60 20.63
C LEU A 22 -15.70 -2.80 19.69
N GLY A 23 -16.67 -2.68 18.77
CA GLY A 23 -16.95 -3.69 17.75
C GLY A 23 -15.80 -3.89 16.77
N GLN A 24 -15.19 -2.81 16.28
CA GLN A 24 -14.04 -2.88 15.37
C GLN A 24 -12.82 -3.53 16.05
N ARG A 25 -12.54 -3.17 17.30
CA ARG A 25 -11.43 -3.80 18.06
C ARG A 25 -11.62 -5.30 18.29
N ILE A 26 -12.86 -5.75 18.48
CA ILE A 26 -13.17 -7.17 18.61
C ILE A 26 -13.07 -7.86 17.25
N ALA A 27 -13.59 -7.23 16.19
CA ALA A 27 -13.51 -7.76 14.83
C ALA A 27 -12.06 -7.95 14.37
N ASP A 28 -11.19 -6.97 14.61
CA ASP A 28 -9.75 -7.04 14.29
C ASP A 28 -9.09 -8.23 15.01
N LYS A 29 -9.35 -8.40 16.32
CA LYS A 29 -8.85 -9.55 17.07
C LYS A 29 -9.37 -10.90 16.54
N VAL A 30 -10.61 -10.95 16.08
CA VAL A 30 -11.20 -12.17 15.51
C VAL A 30 -10.59 -12.46 14.13
N ALA A 31 -10.33 -11.44 13.31
CA ALA A 31 -9.66 -11.58 12.02
C ALA A 31 -8.20 -12.04 12.19
N ASP A 32 -7.47 -11.46 13.15
CA ASP A 32 -6.11 -11.88 13.48
C ASP A 32 -6.05 -13.33 13.96
N PHE A 33 -7.03 -13.72 14.79
CA PHE A 33 -7.12 -15.09 15.29
C PHE A 33 -7.53 -16.08 14.18
N GLY A 34 -8.55 -15.75 13.37
CA GLY A 34 -9.05 -16.58 12.28
C GLY A 34 -8.05 -16.74 11.12
N GLY A 35 -7.18 -15.74 10.92
CA GLY A 35 -6.08 -15.75 9.96
C GLY A 35 -4.78 -16.39 10.50
N SER A 36 -4.78 -16.98 11.70
CA SER A 36 -3.58 -17.56 12.31
C SER A 36 -3.43 -19.07 12.09
N TRP A 37 -2.20 -19.53 11.88
CA TRP A 37 -1.86 -20.96 11.87
C TRP A 37 -2.23 -21.68 13.17
N THR A 38 -2.19 -20.97 14.29
CA THR A 38 -2.53 -21.53 15.61
C THR A 38 -4.01 -21.94 15.68
N PHE A 39 -4.90 -21.17 15.04
CA PHE A 39 -6.32 -21.48 14.98
C PHE A 39 -6.60 -22.76 14.18
N ILE A 40 -5.96 -22.90 13.01
CA ILE A 40 -6.09 -24.12 12.19
C ILE A 40 -5.63 -25.35 12.98
N ILE A 41 -4.46 -25.28 13.63
CA ILE A 41 -3.92 -26.41 14.41
C ILE A 41 -4.87 -26.76 15.56
N SER A 42 -5.34 -25.77 16.31
CA SER A 42 -6.29 -25.99 17.40
C SER A 42 -7.61 -26.59 16.91
N PHE A 43 -8.12 -26.16 15.75
CA PHE A 43 -9.33 -26.69 15.14
C PHE A 43 -9.15 -28.16 14.73
N PHE A 44 -8.01 -28.51 14.12
CA PHE A 44 -7.67 -29.89 13.81
C PHE A 44 -7.55 -30.77 15.07
N CYS A 45 -6.90 -30.28 16.12
CA CYS A 45 -6.82 -31.00 17.39
C CYS A 45 -8.21 -31.26 18.00
N PHE A 46 -9.08 -30.25 17.99
CA PHE A 46 -10.47 -30.39 18.44
C PHE A 46 -11.25 -31.40 17.60
N LEU A 47 -11.09 -31.36 16.27
CA LEU A 47 -11.74 -32.31 15.36
C LEU A 47 -11.28 -33.75 15.61
N LEU A 48 -9.97 -33.97 15.78
CA LEU A 48 -9.44 -35.31 16.07
C LEU A 48 -9.98 -35.86 17.39
N LEU A 49 -10.06 -35.00 18.42
CA LEU A 49 -10.66 -35.35 19.70
C LEU A 49 -12.14 -35.73 19.54
N TRP A 50 -12.89 -34.96 18.72
CA TRP A 50 -14.30 -35.20 18.45
C TRP A 50 -14.52 -36.51 17.70
N ILE A 51 -13.69 -36.80 16.68
CA ILE A 51 -13.70 -38.07 15.96
C ILE A 51 -13.44 -39.23 16.92
N ALA A 52 -12.40 -39.12 17.76
CA ALA A 52 -12.06 -40.16 18.73
C ALA A 52 -13.21 -40.44 19.72
N ALA A 53 -13.88 -39.40 20.21
CA ALA A 53 -15.06 -39.53 21.08
C ALA A 53 -16.23 -40.22 20.35
N ASN A 54 -16.50 -39.86 19.09
CA ASN A 54 -17.56 -40.49 18.29
C ASN A 54 -17.25 -41.97 18.00
N VAL A 55 -16.01 -42.30 17.65
CA VAL A 55 -15.58 -43.68 17.40
C VAL A 55 -15.73 -44.54 18.65
N PHE A 56 -15.34 -44.02 19.83
CA PHE A 56 -15.49 -44.74 21.10
C PHE A 56 -16.98 -44.99 21.45
N TRP A 57 -17.86 -44.04 21.15
CA TRP A 57 -19.30 -44.18 21.40
C TRP A 57 -20.00 -45.14 20.43
N PHE A 58 -19.61 -45.13 19.15
CA PHE A 58 -20.22 -45.96 18.10
C PHE A 58 -19.54 -47.31 17.87
N GLN A 59 -18.53 -47.67 18.69
CA GLN A 59 -17.77 -48.93 18.60
C GLN A 59 -18.68 -50.19 18.55
N ASN A 60 -19.92 -50.11 19.04
CA ASN A 60 -20.85 -51.22 19.15
C ASN A 60 -21.75 -51.49 17.93
N GLN A 61 -21.69 -50.68 16.84
CA GLN A 61 -22.61 -50.79 15.69
C GLN A 61 -21.94 -50.97 14.30
N GLY A 62 -20.64 -51.28 14.25
CA GLY A 62 -19.89 -51.43 12.99
C GLY A 62 -19.31 -50.11 12.47
N PHE A 63 -18.47 -50.18 11.44
CA PHE A 63 -17.82 -49.00 10.85
C PHE A 63 -18.79 -48.26 9.91
N ASP A 64 -19.16 -47.03 10.28
CA ASP A 64 -20.03 -46.07 9.57
C ASP A 64 -21.42 -46.60 9.12
N PRO A 65 -22.28 -47.08 10.05
CA PRO A 65 -23.66 -47.42 9.74
C PRO A 65 -24.48 -46.19 9.29
N TYR A 66 -25.47 -46.42 8.44
CA TYR A 66 -26.40 -45.38 7.96
C TYR A 66 -27.02 -44.65 9.18
N PRO A 67 -26.96 -43.31 9.27
CA PRO A 67 -26.68 -42.31 8.23
C PRO A 67 -25.27 -41.68 8.31
N PHE A 68 -24.23 -42.41 7.88
CA PHE A 68 -22.86 -41.95 7.57
C PHE A 68 -22.34 -40.74 8.38
N ILE A 69 -22.25 -40.88 9.70
CA ILE A 69 -21.91 -39.78 10.60
C ILE A 69 -20.49 -39.26 10.36
N LEU A 70 -19.56 -40.16 10.00
CA LEU A 70 -18.16 -39.82 9.76
C LEU A 70 -18.01 -39.03 8.45
N LEU A 71 -18.71 -39.45 7.40
CA LEU A 71 -18.70 -38.76 6.12
C LEU A 71 -19.24 -37.33 6.25
N ASN A 72 -20.37 -37.17 6.93
CA ASN A 72 -20.96 -35.85 7.17
C ASN A 72 -20.04 -34.94 7.98
N LEU A 73 -19.34 -35.49 8.99
CA LEU A 73 -18.37 -34.73 9.78
C LEU A 73 -17.19 -34.24 8.93
N ILE A 74 -16.66 -35.10 8.05
CA ILE A 74 -15.56 -34.72 7.14
C ILE A 74 -16.02 -33.63 6.18
N LEU A 75 -17.20 -33.76 5.56
CA LEU A 75 -17.71 -32.76 4.63
C LEU A 75 -17.93 -31.40 5.32
N SER A 76 -18.52 -31.38 6.51
CA SER A 76 -18.70 -30.14 7.28
C SER A 76 -17.37 -29.50 7.68
N CYS A 77 -16.35 -30.31 8.02
CA CYS A 77 -15.02 -29.81 8.34
C CYS A 77 -14.33 -29.16 7.14
N ILE A 78 -14.39 -29.79 5.96
CA ILE A 78 -13.83 -29.24 4.73
C ILE A 78 -14.46 -27.87 4.43
N ALA A 79 -15.78 -27.75 4.57
CA ALA A 79 -16.48 -26.49 4.39
C ALA A 79 -16.05 -25.43 5.43
N ALA A 80 -15.93 -25.80 6.71
CA ALA A 80 -15.53 -24.88 7.77
C ALA A 80 -14.09 -24.35 7.60
N LEU A 81 -13.17 -25.16 7.08
CA LEU A 81 -11.77 -24.77 6.84
C LEU A 81 -11.61 -23.76 5.70
N GLN A 82 -12.62 -23.56 4.84
CA GLN A 82 -12.52 -22.63 3.72
C GLN A 82 -12.37 -21.18 4.18
N ALA A 83 -13.16 -20.73 5.15
CA ALA A 83 -13.14 -19.33 5.58
C ALA A 83 -11.78 -18.88 6.18
N PRO A 84 -11.13 -19.65 7.07
CA PRO A 84 -9.78 -19.33 7.56
C PRO A 84 -8.73 -19.32 6.45
N ILE A 85 -8.77 -20.29 5.53
CA ILE A 85 -7.81 -20.36 4.40
C ILE A 85 -7.96 -19.15 3.48
N ILE A 86 -9.20 -18.75 3.18
CA ILE A 86 -9.50 -17.54 2.41
C ILE A 86 -8.95 -16.32 3.14
N MET A 87 -9.25 -16.18 4.44
CA MET A 87 -8.78 -15.08 5.28
C MET A 87 -7.25 -14.99 5.34
N MET A 88 -6.53 -16.11 5.45
CA MET A 88 -5.07 -16.13 5.39
C MET A 88 -4.52 -15.67 4.05
N SER A 89 -5.16 -16.10 2.96
CA SER A 89 -4.78 -15.67 1.63
C SER A 89 -4.99 -14.16 1.45
N GLN A 90 -6.06 -13.62 2.04
CA GLN A 90 -6.40 -12.20 2.05
C GLN A 90 -5.39 -11.41 2.88
N ASN A 91 -5.10 -11.79 4.12
CA ASN A 91 -4.10 -11.11 4.96
C ASN A 91 -2.73 -11.04 4.27
N ARG A 92 -2.30 -12.14 3.64
CA ARG A 92 -1.04 -12.16 2.88
C ARG A 92 -1.08 -11.26 1.64
N GLN A 93 -2.23 -11.15 0.99
CA GLN A 93 -2.40 -10.27 -0.17
C GLN A 93 -2.40 -8.80 0.26
N GLU A 94 -3.09 -8.47 1.34
CA GLU A 94 -3.12 -7.12 1.93
C GLU A 94 -1.74 -6.65 2.37
N GLU A 95 -0.92 -7.53 2.96
CA GLU A 95 0.47 -7.20 3.31
C GLU A 95 1.29 -6.83 2.06
N LYS A 96 1.18 -7.61 1.00
CA LYS A 96 1.83 -7.32 -0.29
C LYS A 96 1.32 -6.03 -0.93
N ASP A 97 0.01 -5.78 -0.85
CA ASP A 97 -0.61 -4.58 -1.39
C ASP A 97 -0.17 -3.34 -0.59
N ARG A 98 -0.03 -3.45 0.73
CA ARG A 98 0.54 -2.41 1.60
C ARG A 98 2.00 -2.13 1.24
N GLU A 99 2.83 -3.14 1.01
CA GLU A 99 4.20 -2.94 0.54
C GLU A 99 4.26 -2.27 -0.84
N ARG A 100 3.40 -2.69 -1.77
CA ARG A 100 3.31 -2.08 -3.09
C ARG A 100 2.92 -0.61 -3.00
N ALA A 101 1.91 -0.28 -2.22
CA ALA A 101 1.47 1.10 -1.99
C ALA A 101 2.60 1.98 -1.42
N LYS A 102 3.38 1.46 -0.46
CA LYS A 102 4.56 2.15 0.07
C LYS A 102 5.61 2.43 -1.02
N LYS A 103 5.89 1.45 -1.88
CA LYS A 103 6.84 1.60 -3.00
C LYS A 103 6.35 2.63 -4.02
N ASP A 104 5.08 2.56 -4.39
CA ASP A 104 4.47 3.49 -5.34
C ASP A 104 4.49 4.93 -4.82
N PHE A 105 4.23 5.13 -3.52
CA PHE A 105 4.37 6.42 -2.86
C PHE A 105 5.79 6.99 -2.95
N ILE A 106 6.81 6.17 -2.68
CA ILE A 106 8.22 6.59 -2.76
C ILE A 106 8.61 6.94 -4.21
N ILE A 107 8.14 6.17 -5.18
CA ILE A 107 8.37 6.44 -6.60
C ILE A 107 7.74 7.78 -6.99
N ASN A 108 6.50 8.05 -6.57
CA ASN A 108 5.83 9.31 -6.85
C ASN A 108 6.56 10.51 -6.22
N LEU A 109 7.00 10.40 -4.96
CA LEU A 109 7.79 11.46 -4.32
C LEU A 109 9.11 11.72 -5.06
N LYS A 110 9.78 10.65 -5.53
CA LYS A 110 11.00 10.78 -6.31
C LYS A 110 10.74 11.44 -7.66
N ALA A 111 9.67 11.06 -8.34
CA ALA A 111 9.25 11.68 -9.59
C ALA A 111 8.92 13.16 -9.41
N GLU A 112 8.22 13.54 -8.34
CA GLU A 112 7.94 14.94 -8.01
C GLU A 112 9.24 15.73 -7.81
N HIS A 113 10.21 15.14 -7.11
CA HIS A 113 11.53 15.75 -6.91
C HIS A 113 12.28 15.97 -8.23
N GLU A 114 12.35 14.94 -9.08
CA GLU A 114 13.00 15.01 -10.38
C GLU A 114 12.34 16.05 -11.30
N ILE A 115 11.00 16.14 -11.31
CA ILE A 115 10.26 17.18 -12.05
C ILE A 115 10.62 18.57 -11.54
N ARG A 116 10.70 18.75 -10.21
CA ARG A 116 11.08 20.03 -9.61
C ARG A 116 12.50 20.45 -9.98
N GLU A 117 13.45 19.52 -9.98
CA GLU A 117 14.82 19.79 -10.44
C GLU A 117 14.87 20.17 -11.93
N LEU A 118 14.12 19.46 -12.77
CA LEU A 118 14.01 19.79 -14.19
C LEU A 118 13.40 21.19 -14.39
N HIS A 119 12.38 21.55 -13.62
CA HIS A 119 11.76 22.86 -13.67
C HIS A 119 12.75 23.97 -13.30
N GLN A 120 13.53 23.78 -12.23
CA GLN A 120 14.57 24.74 -11.83
C GLN A 120 15.66 24.92 -12.90
N LYS A 121 16.09 23.83 -13.55
CA LYS A 121 17.04 23.90 -14.67
C LYS A 121 16.43 24.63 -15.88
N MET A 122 15.16 24.38 -16.18
CA MET A 122 14.44 25.07 -17.25
C MET A 122 14.37 26.58 -16.98
N ASP A 123 13.99 26.99 -15.76
CA ASP A 123 13.94 28.39 -15.36
C ASP A 123 15.30 29.07 -15.48
N HIS A 124 16.36 28.37 -15.08
CA HIS A 124 17.72 28.87 -15.21
C HIS A 124 18.11 29.11 -16.68
N ILE A 125 17.82 28.15 -17.57
CA ILE A 125 18.10 28.26 -19.00
C ILE A 125 17.26 29.40 -19.62
N LEU A 126 15.98 29.48 -19.29
CA LEU A 126 15.08 30.51 -19.81
C LEU A 126 15.52 31.92 -19.39
N LYS A 127 15.96 32.10 -18.13
CA LYS A 127 16.54 33.38 -17.68
C LYS A 127 17.78 33.75 -18.48
N HIS A 128 18.71 32.81 -18.67
CA HIS A 128 19.92 33.05 -19.43
C HIS A 128 19.61 33.46 -20.89
N GLN A 129 18.73 32.72 -21.56
CA GLN A 129 18.27 33.05 -22.91
C GLN A 129 17.60 34.42 -22.99
N HIS A 130 16.80 34.78 -21.97
CA HIS A 130 16.16 36.09 -21.91
C HIS A 130 17.20 37.23 -21.77
N GLU A 131 18.20 37.06 -20.91
CA GLU A 131 19.29 38.02 -20.75
C GLU A 131 20.10 38.21 -22.04
N GLU A 132 20.43 37.13 -22.75
CA GLU A 132 21.11 37.19 -24.05
C GLU A 132 20.29 37.95 -25.09
N LEU A 133 18.98 37.68 -25.19
CA LEU A 133 18.08 38.39 -26.10
C LEU A 133 18.02 39.89 -25.78
N MET A 134 17.96 40.26 -24.50
CA MET A 134 17.96 41.66 -24.06
C MET A 134 19.28 42.36 -24.38
N ALA A 135 20.41 41.67 -24.26
CA ALA A 135 21.72 42.19 -24.63
C ALA A 135 21.79 42.48 -26.14
N LEU A 136 21.33 41.54 -26.98
CA LEU A 136 21.27 41.71 -28.43
C LEU A 136 20.33 42.86 -28.84
N GLN A 137 19.18 43.01 -28.18
CA GLN A 137 18.27 44.13 -28.44
C GLN A 137 18.91 45.48 -28.09
N ARG A 138 19.62 45.57 -26.95
CA ARG A 138 20.34 46.80 -26.57
C ARG A 138 21.41 47.17 -27.59
N GLN A 139 22.19 46.20 -28.07
CA GLN A 139 23.19 46.44 -29.11
C GLN A 139 22.56 46.98 -30.40
N GLN A 140 21.42 46.43 -30.82
CA GLN A 140 20.70 46.93 -32.00
C GLN A 140 20.20 48.37 -31.82
N ILE A 141 19.68 48.71 -30.64
CA ILE A 141 19.23 50.08 -30.32
C ILE A 141 20.40 51.06 -30.37
N ASP A 142 21.54 50.71 -29.77
CA ASP A 142 22.74 51.56 -29.75
C ASP A 142 23.27 51.82 -31.17
N LEU A 143 23.35 50.77 -32.00
CA LEU A 143 23.70 50.90 -33.42
C LEU A 143 22.76 51.84 -34.18
N LEU A 144 21.44 51.72 -33.97
CA LEU A 144 20.47 52.61 -34.59
C LEU A 144 20.63 54.06 -34.12
N GLN A 145 20.94 54.28 -32.84
CA GLN A 145 21.21 55.62 -32.30
C GLN A 145 22.46 56.24 -32.94
N GLN A 146 23.54 55.47 -33.07
CA GLN A 146 24.77 55.91 -33.73
C GLN A 146 24.53 56.27 -35.21
N LEU A 147 23.78 55.44 -35.95
CA LEU A 147 23.41 55.74 -37.35
C LEU A 147 22.57 57.01 -37.47
N THR A 148 21.65 57.22 -36.52
CA THR A 148 20.81 58.43 -36.48
C THR A 148 21.65 59.68 -36.20
N GLN A 149 22.60 59.60 -35.27
CA GLN A 149 23.54 60.69 -34.99
C GLN A 149 24.43 61.00 -36.20
N TYR A 150 25.03 59.98 -36.82
CA TYR A 150 25.87 60.16 -38.01
C TYR A 150 25.12 60.83 -39.17
N LYS A 151 23.84 60.51 -39.35
CA LYS A 151 22.97 61.15 -40.36
C LYS A 151 22.60 62.60 -40.02
N ASN A 152 22.58 62.98 -38.74
CA ASN A 152 22.29 64.36 -38.33
C ASN A 152 23.53 65.27 -38.37
N GLU A 153 24.74 64.70 -38.34
CA GLU A 153 26.01 65.43 -38.39
C GLU A 153 26.56 65.62 -39.82
N ASN A 154 26.02 64.93 -40.83
CA ASN A 154 26.29 65.12 -42.26
C ASN A 154 25.08 65.70 -43.00
#